data_AF-A0A536C603-F1
#
_entry.id   AF-A0A536C603-F1
#
_cell.length_a   1.000
_cell.length_b   1.000
_cell.length_c   1.000
_cell.angle_alpha   90.00
_cell.angle_beta   90.00
_cell.angle_gamma   90.00
#
_symmetry.space_group_name_H-M   'P 1'
#
loop_
_entity.id
_entity.type
_entity.pdbx_description
1 polymer ?
#
loop_
_entity_poly.entity_id
_entity_poly.type
_entity_poly.pdbx_seq_one_letter_code
_entity_poly.pdbx_strand_id
1 'polypeptide(L)' 'ADLHPLGRLGEISDVVDGVLYLERATFVTGETLHIDGGQAAGR' A
#
# COMPACT_ATOMS: atom_id res chain seq x y z
N ALA A 1 -3.27 -1.32 -20.76
CA ALA A 1 -3.17 -0.80 -19.39
C ALA A 1 -1.84 -1.29 -18.85
N ASP A 2 -0.91 -0.37 -18.61
CA ASP A 2 0.38 -0.76 -18.02
C ASP A 2 0.14 -1.11 -16.55
N LEU A 3 0.82 -2.15 -16.06
CA LEU A 3 0.81 -2.49 -14.65
C LEU A 3 1.38 -1.32 -13.84
N HIS A 4 0.98 -1.22 -12.58
CA HIS A 4 1.55 -0.25 -11.66
C HIS A 4 3.06 -0.43 -11.48
N PRO A 5 3.82 0.58 -10.99
CA PRO A 5 5.29 0.56 -10.97
C PRO A 5 5.94 -0.72 -10.47
N LEU A 6 5.33 -1.42 -9.49
CA LEU A 6 5.82 -2.73 -9.01
C LEU A 6 5.71 -3.89 -10.02
N GLY A 7 5.03 -3.73 -11.17
CA GLY A 7 5.03 -4.69 -12.27
C GLY A 7 4.37 -6.05 -11.99
N ARG A 8 3.63 -6.19 -10.88
CA ARG A 8 2.85 -7.39 -10.51
C ARG A 8 1.42 -7.01 -10.15
N LEU A 9 0.51 -7.96 -9.96
CA LEU A 9 -0.77 -7.67 -9.32
C LEU A 9 -0.60 -7.67 -7.80
N GLY A 10 -1.39 -6.82 -7.13
CA GLY A 10 -1.53 -6.85 -5.69
C GLY A 10 -2.30 -8.09 -5.23
N GLU A 11 -1.92 -8.61 -4.07
CA GLU A 11 -2.53 -9.76 -3.42
C GLU A 11 -3.24 -9.31 -2.13
N ILE A 12 -4.16 -10.13 -1.62
CA ILE A 12 -4.84 -9.86 -0.34
C ILE A 12 -3.82 -9.68 0.79
N SER A 13 -2.71 -10.43 0.76
CA SER A 13 -1.63 -10.31 1.74
C SER A 13 -1.02 -8.91 1.80
N ASP A 14 -0.92 -8.19 0.68
CA ASP A 14 -0.36 -6.84 0.65
C ASP A 14 -1.21 -5.87 1.49
N VAL A 15 -2.53 -6.05 1.47
CA VAL A 15 -3.46 -5.27 2.29
C VAL A 15 -3.36 -5.65 3.76
N VAL A 16 -3.30 -6.95 4.06
CA VAL A 16 -3.16 -7.45 5.43
C VAL A 16 -1.88 -6.92 6.08
N ASP A 17 -0.76 -6.95 5.36
CA ASP A 17 0.52 -6.44 5.86
C ASP A 17 0.46 -4.92 6.09
N GLY A 18 -0.23 -4.16 5.24
CA GLY A 18 -0.46 -2.73 5.46
C GLY A 18 -1.32 -2.41 6.68
N VAL A 19 -2.34 -3.22 6.97
CA VAL A 19 -3.14 -3.11 8.20
C VAL A 19 -2.28 -3.41 9.43
N LEU A 20 -1.51 -4.50 9.40
CA LEU A 20 -0.59 -4.86 10.49
C LEU A 20 0.51 -3.83 10.69
N TYR A 21 0.95 -3.16 9.63
CA TYR A 21 1.87 -2.04 9.71
C TYR A 21 1.25 -0.86 10.48
N LEU A 22 0.04 -0.41 10.10
CA LEU A 22 -0.64 0.70 10.77
C LEU A 22 -0.97 0.39 12.24
N GLU A 23 -1.36 -0.86 12.54
CA GLU A 23 -1.64 -1.32 13.91
C GLU A 23 -0.43 -1.12 14.84
N ARG A 24 0.78 -1.31 14.34
CA ARG A 24 2.03 -1.16 15.11
C ARG A 24 2.55 0.28 15.15
N ALA A 25 2.04 1.17 14.31
CA ALA A 25 2.53 2.53 14.16
C ALA A 25 1.92 3.48 15.21
N THR A 26 2.32 3.32 16.48
CA THR A 26 1.69 3.99 17.65
C THR A 26 1.74 5.52 17.66
N PHE A 27 2.50 6.15 16.77
CA PHE A 27 2.62 7.60 16.64
C PHE A 27 2.21 8.13 15.26
N VAL A 28 1.54 7.31 14.45
CA VAL A 28 1.00 7.71 13.13
C VAL A 28 -0.51 7.85 13.26
N THR A 29 -1.06 8.98 12.81
CA THR A 29 -2.50 9.25 12.82
C THR A 29 -2.89 10.17 11.68
N GLY A 30 -4.16 10.12 11.25
CA GLY A 30 -4.70 10.96 10.18
C GLY A 30 -4.14 10.66 8.77
N GLU A 31 -3.42 9.55 8.60
CA GLU A 31 -2.73 9.21 7.36
C GLU A 31 -3.51 8.19 6.51
N THR A 32 -3.37 8.26 5.18
CA THR A 32 -3.93 7.27 4.25
C THR A 32 -2.81 6.44 3.63
N LEU A 33 -2.69 5.18 4.06
CA LEU A 33 -1.72 4.26 3.48
C LEU A 33 -2.23 3.73 2.12
N HIS A 34 -1.52 4.07 1.05
CA HIS A 34 -1.79 3.56 -0.28
C HIS A 34 -1.11 2.20 -0.49
N ILE A 35 -1.90 1.19 -0.87
CA ILE A 35 -1.44 -0.17 -1.18
C ILE A 35 -1.86 -0.49 -2.62
N ASP A 36 -1.14 0.11 -3.57
CA ASP A 36 -1.52 0.13 -4.98
C ASP A 36 -0.33 -0.13 -5.94
N GLY A 37 0.76 -0.64 -5.39
CA GLY A 37 1.99 -0.89 -6.14
C GLY A 37 2.63 0.34 -6.77
N GLY A 38 2.37 1.52 -6.21
CA GLY A 38 2.98 2.80 -6.59
C GLY A 38 2.12 3.65 -7.53
N GLN A 39 0.85 3.30 -7.75
CA GLN A 39 -0.02 4.08 -8.65
C GLN A 39 -0.25 5.52 -8.17
N ALA A 40 -0.55 5.70 -6.88
CA ALA A 40 -0.83 7.02 -6.33
C ALA A 40 0.39 7.95 -6.35
N ALA A 41 1.61 7.39 -6.40
CA ALA A 41 2.84 8.18 -6.45
C ALA A 41 3.17 8.74 -7.85
N GLY A 42 2.41 8.36 -8.88
CA GLY A 42 2.65 8.75 -10.27
C GLY A 42 3.44 7.71 -11.07
N ARG A 43 3.88 8.10 -12.27
CA ARG A 43 4.67 7.27 -13.19
C ARG A 43 6.15 7.56 -13.06
#